data_AF-A0A261BU73-F1
#
_entry.id   AF-A0A261BU73-F1
#
_cell.length_a   1.000
_cell.length_b   1.000
_cell.length_c   1.000
_cell.angle_alpha   90.00
_cell.angle_beta   90.00
_cell.angle_gamma   90.00
#
_symmetry.space_group_name_H-M   'P 1'
#
loop_
_entity.id
_entity.type
_entity.pdbx_description
1 polymer ?
#
loop_
_entity_poly.entity_id
_entity_poly.type
_entity_poly.pdbx_seq_one_letter_code
_entity_poly.pdbx_strand_id
1 'polypeptide(L)'
;MRVMSEFDESAALLEPQLTHVTAASKCAREAQGFHGVLEVILAFGNYMNSGKRGGAYGFKLSSLDSLAILKSPTDRSLTLLHMIVAEIETNLPHLKTFSEQLKFVDKATSVQWDSVASDMKDLEQGFKMAEKEQSLKGADCPDTLAEFIKTRKQKMSDLEQSFQLAKSSFKDCCEFYGENEKTTSPNVFFQKLAHFVTNYNKCRQENEAKAALER
;
A
#
# COMPACT_ATOMS: atom_id res chain seq x y z
N MET A 1 -4.51 -32.68 15.77
CA MET A 1 -3.53 -31.85 15.02
C MET A 1 -3.93 -30.40 15.15
N ARG A 2 -3.04 -29.53 15.62
CA ARG A 2 -3.30 -28.10 15.86
C ARG A 2 -3.85 -27.35 14.63
N VAL A 3 -3.33 -27.67 13.44
CA VAL A 3 -3.80 -27.08 12.18
C VAL A 3 -5.28 -27.37 11.90
N MET A 4 -5.79 -28.56 12.28
CA MET A 4 -7.19 -28.92 12.00
C MET A 4 -8.17 -28.05 12.80
N SER A 5 -7.79 -27.60 13.99
CA SER A 5 -8.64 -26.72 14.82
C SER A 5 -8.47 -25.24 14.49
N GLU A 6 -7.27 -24.81 14.08
CA GLU A 6 -6.95 -23.39 13.90
C GLU A 6 -7.10 -22.91 12.45
N PHE A 7 -7.16 -23.80 11.45
CA PHE A 7 -7.09 -23.47 10.02
C PHE A 7 -8.09 -22.36 9.61
N ASP A 8 -9.36 -22.53 9.97
CA ASP A 8 -10.41 -21.62 9.52
C ASP A 8 -10.27 -20.23 10.15
N GLU A 9 -9.79 -20.15 11.39
CA GLU A 9 -9.48 -18.89 12.08
C GLU A 9 -8.25 -18.22 11.47
N SER A 10 -7.15 -18.96 11.29
CA SER A 10 -5.93 -18.42 10.67
C SER A 10 -6.19 -17.91 9.25
N ALA A 11 -6.93 -18.66 8.44
CA ALA A 11 -7.30 -18.23 7.10
C ALA A 11 -8.15 -16.96 7.11
N ALA A 12 -9.15 -16.87 8.02
CA ALA A 12 -10.00 -15.69 8.14
C ALA A 12 -9.24 -14.42 8.58
N LEU A 13 -8.13 -14.57 9.32
CA LEU A 13 -7.24 -13.47 9.68
C LEU A 13 -6.29 -13.07 8.55
N LEU A 14 -5.86 -14.02 7.72
CA LEU A 14 -4.92 -13.79 6.61
C LEU A 14 -5.60 -13.17 5.39
N GLU A 15 -6.73 -13.72 4.94
CA GLU A 15 -7.46 -13.29 3.74
C GLU A 15 -7.65 -11.76 3.60
N PRO A 16 -8.14 -11.03 4.63
CA PRO A 16 -8.33 -9.59 4.51
C PRO A 16 -7.01 -8.83 4.37
N GLN A 17 -5.95 -9.28 5.05
CA GLN A 17 -4.64 -8.63 4.98
C GLN A 17 -4.02 -8.77 3.58
N LEU A 18 -4.11 -9.96 2.98
CA LEU A 18 -3.68 -10.21 1.60
C LEU A 18 -4.47 -9.37 0.60
N THR A 19 -5.78 -9.27 0.82
CA THR A 19 -6.67 -8.44 -0.01
C THR A 19 -6.30 -6.96 0.09
N HIS A 20 -6.05 -6.45 1.29
CA HIS A 20 -5.67 -5.05 1.51
C HIS A 20 -4.36 -4.71 0.80
N VAL A 21 -3.32 -5.54 0.96
CA VAL A 21 -2.03 -5.32 0.29
C VAL A 21 -2.18 -5.39 -1.23
N THR A 22 -2.91 -6.38 -1.75
CA THR A 22 -3.15 -6.52 -3.19
C THR A 22 -3.88 -5.31 -3.76
N ALA A 23 -4.99 -4.91 -3.13
CA ALA A 23 -5.82 -3.80 -3.58
C ALA A 23 -5.05 -2.48 -3.52
N ALA A 24 -4.37 -2.19 -2.40
CA ALA A 24 -3.57 -0.99 -2.25
C ALA A 24 -2.42 -0.93 -3.27
N SER A 25 -1.75 -2.06 -3.53
CA SER A 25 -0.65 -2.13 -4.50
C SER A 25 -1.13 -1.83 -5.92
N LYS A 26 -2.23 -2.46 -6.35
CA LYS A 26 -2.79 -2.25 -7.70
C LYS A 26 -3.29 -0.82 -7.87
N CYS A 27 -4.07 -0.32 -6.90
CA CYS A 27 -4.59 1.04 -6.93
C CYS A 27 -3.46 2.08 -6.95
N ALA A 28 -2.42 1.93 -6.14
CA ALA A 28 -1.28 2.85 -6.14
C ALA A 28 -0.50 2.80 -7.47
N ARG A 29 -0.28 1.62 -8.03
CA ARG A 29 0.44 1.47 -9.32
C ARG A 29 -0.34 2.00 -10.52
N GLU A 30 -1.67 1.96 -10.46
CA GLU A 30 -2.56 2.38 -11.56
C GLU A 30 -3.10 3.80 -11.37
N ALA A 31 -2.70 4.51 -10.31
CA ALA A 31 -3.18 5.85 -9.97
C ALA A 31 -2.59 6.93 -10.88
N GLN A 32 -3.05 6.98 -12.14
CA GLN A 32 -2.62 7.96 -13.14
C GLN A 32 -2.74 9.41 -12.66
N GLY A 33 -3.79 9.73 -11.90
CA GLY A 33 -3.96 11.06 -11.31
C GLY A 33 -2.86 11.36 -10.30
N PHE A 34 -2.47 10.38 -9.48
CA PHE A 34 -1.38 10.57 -8.54
C PHE A 34 -0.02 10.69 -9.25
N HIS A 35 0.20 9.95 -10.34
CA HIS A 35 1.41 10.11 -11.17
C HIS A 35 1.52 11.53 -11.74
N GLY A 36 0.41 12.11 -12.22
CA GLY A 36 0.38 13.51 -12.64
C GLY A 36 0.72 14.48 -11.50
N VAL A 37 0.24 14.22 -10.28
CA VAL A 37 0.63 15.02 -9.10
C VAL A 37 2.14 14.91 -8.82
N LEU A 38 2.75 13.74 -8.97
CA LEU A 38 4.20 13.55 -8.82
C LEU A 38 4.99 14.31 -9.89
N GLU A 39 4.50 14.38 -11.13
CA GLU A 39 5.12 15.18 -12.19
C GLU A 39 5.08 16.68 -11.86
N VAL A 40 3.97 17.19 -11.34
CA VAL A 40 3.87 18.58 -10.87
C VAL A 40 4.88 18.84 -9.75
N ILE A 41 4.96 17.94 -8.76
CA ILE A 41 5.94 18.04 -7.67
C ILE A 41 7.37 18.06 -8.23
N LEU A 42 7.68 17.19 -9.19
CA LEU A 42 8.98 17.13 -9.84
C LEU A 42 9.32 18.46 -10.55
N ALA A 43 8.35 19.04 -11.27
CA ALA A 43 8.52 20.32 -11.95
C ALA A 43 8.82 21.46 -10.97
N PHE A 44 8.04 21.58 -9.88
CA PHE A 44 8.30 22.54 -8.81
C PHE A 44 9.68 22.34 -8.18
N GLY A 45 10.01 21.09 -7.84
CA GLY A 45 11.29 20.73 -7.24
C GLY A 45 12.48 21.06 -8.15
N ASN A 46 12.38 20.77 -9.44
CA ASN A 46 13.42 21.08 -10.44
C ASN A 46 13.61 22.59 -10.62
N TYR A 47 12.52 23.36 -10.68
CA TYR A 47 12.59 24.80 -10.79
C TYR A 47 13.31 25.42 -9.58
N MET A 48 12.89 25.03 -8.37
CA MET A 48 13.46 25.55 -7.12
C MET A 48 14.93 25.15 -6.92
N ASN A 49 15.34 23.97 -7.40
CA ASN A 49 16.69 23.46 -7.24
C ASN A 49 17.62 23.73 -8.43
N SER A 50 17.15 24.43 -9.47
CA SER A 50 17.86 24.69 -10.74
C SER A 50 19.31 25.17 -10.60
N GLY A 51 19.66 25.86 -9.50
CA GLY A 51 21.03 26.34 -9.26
C GLY A 51 22.06 25.29 -8.82
N LYS A 52 21.67 24.20 -8.14
CA LYS A 52 22.64 23.21 -7.58
C LYS A 52 22.23 21.74 -7.73
N ARG A 53 20.93 21.45 -7.83
CA ARG A 53 20.36 20.09 -7.80
C ARG A 53 19.17 19.93 -8.76
N GLY A 54 19.04 20.81 -9.75
CA GLY A 54 17.98 20.72 -10.76
C GLY A 54 18.25 19.65 -11.81
N GLY A 55 17.26 19.37 -12.64
CA GLY A 55 17.35 18.38 -13.73
C GLY A 55 17.20 16.93 -13.28
N ALA A 56 16.52 16.70 -12.15
CA ALA A 56 16.17 15.36 -11.71
C ALA A 56 15.07 14.76 -12.60
N TYR A 57 15.18 13.46 -12.87
CA TYR A 57 14.16 12.67 -13.58
C TYR A 57 13.13 12.02 -12.64
N GLY A 58 13.34 12.12 -11.33
CA GLY A 58 12.48 11.55 -10.31
C GLY A 58 13.01 11.85 -8.91
N PHE A 59 12.23 11.47 -7.90
CA PHE A 59 12.58 11.64 -6.49
C PHE A 59 12.07 10.45 -5.67
N LYS A 60 12.69 10.22 -4.51
CA LYS A 60 12.25 9.20 -3.55
C LYS A 60 10.96 9.61 -2.86
N LEU A 61 10.05 8.67 -2.59
CA LEU A 61 8.75 8.95 -1.94
C LEU A 61 8.89 9.63 -0.57
N SER A 62 9.99 9.39 0.15
CA SER A 62 10.31 10.13 1.38
C SER A 62 10.41 11.65 1.22
N SER A 63 10.61 12.16 0.00
CA SER A 63 10.68 13.59 -0.28
C SER A 63 9.31 14.27 -0.13
N LEU A 64 8.20 13.51 -0.24
CA LEU A 64 6.84 14.03 -0.09
C LEU A 64 6.60 14.66 1.28
N ASP A 65 7.21 14.10 2.34
CA ASP A 65 7.09 14.63 3.70
C ASP A 65 7.65 16.05 3.84
N SER A 66 8.65 16.40 3.02
CA SER A 66 9.28 17.74 3.07
C SER A 66 8.38 18.84 2.49
N LEU A 67 7.44 18.50 1.61
CA LEU A 67 6.56 19.48 0.96
C LEU A 67 5.65 20.19 1.96
N ALA A 68 5.19 19.46 2.98
CA ALA A 68 4.36 19.99 4.05
C ALA A 68 5.16 20.82 5.09
N ILE A 69 6.49 20.77 5.06
CA ILE A 69 7.36 21.46 6.02
C ILE A 69 7.94 22.75 5.44
N LEU A 70 8.26 22.74 4.14
CA LEU A 70 8.93 23.87 3.49
C LEU A 70 7.99 25.08 3.38
N LYS A 71 8.18 26.08 4.24
CA LYS A 71 7.35 27.28 4.29
C LYS A 71 7.70 28.28 3.19
N SER A 72 6.71 29.05 2.75
CA SER A 72 6.94 30.18 1.86
C SER A 72 7.80 31.25 2.55
N PRO A 73 8.78 31.84 1.84
CA PRO A 73 9.54 32.99 2.35
C PRO A 73 8.68 34.23 2.58
N THR A 74 7.60 34.40 1.79
CA THR A 74 6.73 35.59 1.83
C THR A 74 5.54 35.43 2.76
N ASP A 75 5.02 34.22 2.95
CA ASP A 75 3.90 33.92 3.85
C ASP A 75 4.16 32.62 4.63
N ARG A 76 4.61 32.75 5.89
CA ARG A 76 4.95 31.61 6.75
C ARG A 76 3.76 30.73 7.15
N SER A 77 2.53 31.13 6.83
CA SER A 77 1.34 30.28 6.97
C SER A 77 1.24 29.23 5.86
N LEU A 78 1.84 29.49 4.70
CA LEU A 78 1.79 28.60 3.53
C LEU A 78 3.06 27.74 3.43
N THR A 79 2.88 26.53 2.91
CA THR A 79 3.97 25.58 2.61
C THR A 79 4.05 25.34 1.11
N LEU A 80 5.12 24.69 0.64
CA LEU A 80 5.25 24.30 -0.75
C LEU A 80 4.07 23.42 -1.19
N LEU A 81 3.60 22.54 -0.30
CA LEU A 81 2.41 21.73 -0.58
C LEU A 81 1.15 22.59 -0.79
N HIS A 82 0.96 23.68 -0.04
CA HIS A 82 -0.15 24.61 -0.28
C HIS A 82 -0.10 25.22 -1.68
N MET A 83 1.10 25.62 -2.14
CA MET A 83 1.28 26.20 -3.47
C MET A 83 0.99 25.18 -4.58
N ILE A 84 1.49 23.95 -4.42
CA ILE A 84 1.24 22.86 -5.38
C ILE A 84 -0.26 22.51 -5.42
N VAL A 85 -0.92 22.44 -4.26
CA VAL A 85 -2.37 22.20 -4.19
C VAL A 85 -3.13 23.32 -4.91
N ALA A 86 -2.79 24.60 -4.67
CA ALA A 86 -3.45 25.72 -5.31
C ALA A 86 -3.26 25.71 -6.84
N GLU A 87 -2.07 25.36 -7.31
CA GLU A 87 -1.77 25.19 -8.74
C GLU A 87 -2.62 24.08 -9.36
N ILE A 88 -2.69 22.91 -8.71
CA ILE A 88 -3.51 21.79 -9.19
C ILE A 88 -5.00 22.16 -9.21
N GLU A 89 -5.49 22.81 -8.16
CA GLU A 89 -6.90 23.21 -8.06
C GLU A 89 -7.28 24.27 -9.12
N THR A 90 -6.34 25.10 -9.53
CA THR A 90 -6.62 26.18 -10.50
C THR A 90 -6.41 25.73 -11.93
N ASN A 91 -5.31 25.05 -12.22
CA ASN A 91 -4.84 24.81 -13.60
C ASN A 91 -4.94 23.34 -14.04
N LEU A 92 -5.09 22.38 -13.12
CA LEU A 92 -5.07 20.94 -13.43
C LEU A 92 -6.30 20.22 -12.85
N PRO A 93 -7.53 20.57 -13.30
CA PRO A 93 -8.77 20.04 -12.72
C PRO A 93 -8.91 18.52 -12.79
N HIS A 94 -8.26 17.88 -13.77
CA HIS A 94 -8.25 16.42 -13.94
C HIS A 94 -7.47 15.68 -12.84
N LEU A 95 -6.61 16.37 -12.08
CA LEU A 95 -5.84 15.77 -10.98
C LEU A 95 -6.51 15.94 -9.62
N LYS A 96 -7.54 16.77 -9.48
CA LYS A 96 -8.19 17.09 -8.18
C LYS A 96 -8.69 15.87 -7.41
N THR A 97 -9.12 14.83 -8.13
CA THR A 97 -9.71 13.61 -7.58
C THR A 97 -8.69 12.47 -7.45
N PHE A 98 -7.38 12.73 -7.57
CA PHE A 98 -6.37 11.67 -7.48
C PHE A 98 -6.44 10.87 -6.17
N SER A 99 -6.84 11.50 -5.06
CA SER A 99 -6.93 10.87 -3.75
C SER A 99 -7.95 9.73 -3.73
N GLU A 100 -8.97 9.76 -4.59
CA GLU A 100 -9.94 8.66 -4.75
C GLU A 100 -9.30 7.39 -5.32
N GLN A 101 -8.24 7.55 -6.12
CA GLN A 101 -7.48 6.43 -6.68
C GLN A 101 -6.61 5.75 -5.61
N LEU A 102 -6.30 6.44 -4.50
CA LEU A 102 -5.47 5.92 -3.40
C LEU A 102 -6.28 5.50 -2.17
N LYS A 103 -7.61 5.44 -2.25
CA LYS A 103 -8.52 5.19 -1.11
C LYS A 103 -8.28 3.90 -0.31
N PHE A 104 -7.58 2.91 -0.88
CA PHE A 104 -7.29 1.64 -0.21
C PHE A 104 -5.92 1.60 0.46
N VAL A 105 -5.07 2.59 0.23
CA VAL A 105 -3.72 2.67 0.80
C VAL A 105 -3.79 2.61 2.33
N ASP A 106 -4.74 3.32 2.95
CA ASP A 106 -4.91 3.36 4.41
C ASP A 106 -5.09 1.97 5.02
N LYS A 107 -5.83 1.07 4.34
CA LYS A 107 -6.09 -0.29 4.82
C LYS A 107 -4.83 -1.16 4.87
N ALA A 108 -3.82 -0.84 4.06
CA ALA A 108 -2.56 -1.56 4.02
C ALA A 108 -1.50 -0.98 4.98
N THR A 109 -1.74 0.21 5.57
CA THR A 109 -0.80 0.86 6.50
C THR A 109 -0.63 0.11 7.83
N SER A 110 -1.60 -0.72 8.22
CA SER A 110 -1.60 -1.49 9.47
C SER A 110 -1.16 -2.94 9.30
N VAL A 111 -1.01 -3.43 8.07
CA VAL A 111 -0.70 -4.83 7.77
C VAL A 111 0.76 -5.14 8.14
N GLN A 112 0.95 -6.00 9.13
CA GLN A 112 2.28 -6.46 9.54
C GLN A 112 2.72 -7.63 8.64
N TRP A 113 3.39 -7.29 7.54
CA TRP A 113 3.70 -8.27 6.48
C TRP A 113 4.56 -9.44 6.95
N ASP A 114 5.51 -9.21 7.86
CA ASP A 114 6.35 -10.29 8.39
C ASP A 114 5.54 -11.29 9.21
N SER A 115 4.56 -10.81 10.00
CA SER A 115 3.61 -11.67 10.71
C SER A 115 2.74 -12.45 9.74
N VAL A 116 2.15 -11.78 8.74
CA VAL A 116 1.36 -12.43 7.68
C VAL A 116 2.14 -13.52 6.96
N ALA A 117 3.41 -13.26 6.62
CA ALA A 117 4.27 -14.22 5.95
C ALA A 117 4.63 -15.41 6.85
N SER A 118 4.84 -15.17 8.15
CA SER A 118 5.08 -16.24 9.14
C SER A 118 3.83 -17.11 9.30
N ASP A 119 2.68 -16.51 9.54
CA ASP A 119 1.40 -17.20 9.75
C ASP A 119 1.01 -18.02 8.51
N MET A 120 1.21 -17.47 7.31
CA MET A 120 0.99 -18.18 6.05
C MET A 120 1.89 -19.42 5.93
N LYS A 121 3.17 -19.28 6.28
CA LYS A 121 4.14 -20.38 6.23
C LYS A 121 3.80 -21.47 7.25
N ASP A 122 3.41 -21.10 8.46
CA ASP A 122 3.04 -22.05 9.51
C ASP A 122 1.76 -22.81 9.13
N LEU A 123 0.77 -22.12 8.55
CA LEU A 123 -0.46 -22.72 8.05
C LEU A 123 -0.18 -23.69 6.88
N GLU A 124 0.64 -23.29 5.91
CA GLU A 124 1.07 -24.13 4.79
C GLU A 124 1.80 -25.38 5.27
N GLN A 125 2.75 -25.24 6.20
CA GLN A 125 3.49 -26.37 6.76
C GLN A 125 2.56 -27.31 7.54
N GLY A 126 1.67 -26.77 8.35
CA GLY A 126 0.67 -27.56 9.08
C GLY A 126 -0.21 -28.36 8.12
N PHE A 127 -0.69 -27.73 7.05
CA PHE A 127 -1.54 -28.39 6.05
C PHE A 127 -0.79 -29.51 5.30
N LYS A 128 0.46 -29.26 4.90
CA LYS A 128 1.32 -30.28 4.26
C LYS A 128 1.62 -31.46 5.19
N MET A 129 1.79 -31.22 6.49
CA MET A 129 1.95 -32.29 7.46
C MET A 129 0.68 -33.14 7.57
N ALA A 130 -0.50 -32.52 7.55
CA ALA A 130 -1.77 -33.25 7.52
C ALA A 130 -1.90 -34.12 6.26
N GLU A 131 -1.59 -33.59 5.06
CA GLU A 131 -1.58 -34.37 3.81
C GLU A 131 -0.60 -35.55 3.85
N LYS A 132 0.59 -35.33 4.44
CA LYS A 132 1.58 -36.40 4.62
C LYS A 132 1.07 -37.47 5.58
N GLU A 133 0.45 -37.10 6.69
CA GLU A 133 -0.10 -38.06 7.65
C GLU A 133 -1.22 -38.90 7.04
N GLN A 134 -2.13 -38.29 6.27
CA GLN A 134 -3.16 -39.01 5.52
C GLN A 134 -2.53 -40.03 4.57
N SER A 135 -1.49 -39.61 3.83
CA SER A 135 -0.80 -40.47 2.86
C SER A 135 -0.09 -41.65 3.51
N LEU A 136 0.53 -41.44 4.68
CA LEU A 136 1.22 -42.50 5.42
C LEU A 136 0.28 -43.52 6.06
N LYS A 137 -0.89 -43.07 6.53
CA LYS A 137 -1.87 -43.95 7.19
C LYS A 137 -2.76 -44.70 6.20
N GLY A 138 -2.99 -44.17 5.00
CA GLY A 138 -3.78 -44.85 3.97
C GLY A 138 -5.17 -45.23 4.48
N ALA A 139 -5.46 -46.53 4.56
CA ALA A 139 -6.74 -47.06 5.05
C ALA A 139 -6.97 -46.84 6.56
N ASP A 140 -5.92 -46.67 7.35
CA ASP A 140 -6.01 -46.40 8.80
C ASP A 140 -6.09 -44.89 9.12
N CYS A 141 -6.30 -44.05 8.09
CA CYS A 141 -6.45 -42.61 8.28
C CYS A 141 -7.77 -42.30 9.00
N PRO A 142 -7.76 -41.48 10.07
CA PRO A 142 -9.00 -41.01 10.69
C PRO A 142 -9.89 -40.28 9.68
N ASP A 143 -11.20 -40.59 9.67
CA ASP A 143 -12.17 -39.93 8.78
C ASP A 143 -12.15 -38.40 8.92
N THR A 144 -11.97 -37.91 10.15
CA THR A 144 -11.88 -36.48 10.46
C THR A 144 -10.70 -35.79 9.76
N LEU A 145 -9.57 -36.47 9.61
CA LEU A 145 -8.39 -35.95 8.90
C LEU A 145 -8.63 -35.95 7.39
N ALA A 146 -9.19 -37.06 6.87
CA ALA A 146 -9.49 -37.17 5.45
C ALA A 146 -10.54 -36.13 5.00
N GLU A 147 -11.57 -35.92 5.81
CA GLU A 147 -12.59 -34.89 5.58
C GLU A 147 -12.01 -33.47 5.67
N PHE A 148 -11.18 -33.19 6.68
CA PHE A 148 -10.49 -31.91 6.81
C PHE A 148 -9.70 -31.56 5.55
N ILE A 149 -8.82 -32.45 5.09
CA ILE A 149 -8.01 -32.21 3.89
C ILE A 149 -8.91 -32.02 2.68
N LYS A 150 -9.88 -32.91 2.45
CA LYS A 150 -10.80 -32.84 1.31
C LYS A 150 -11.54 -31.51 1.25
N THR A 151 -11.99 -30.99 2.39
CA THR A 151 -12.82 -29.78 2.46
C THR A 151 -11.99 -28.49 2.46
N ARG A 152 -10.78 -28.48 3.00
CA ARG A 152 -9.94 -27.27 3.15
C ARG A 152 -8.88 -27.12 2.06
N LYS A 153 -8.60 -28.16 1.27
CA LYS A 153 -7.58 -28.13 0.21
C LYS A 153 -7.75 -26.99 -0.79
N GLN A 154 -8.99 -26.73 -1.24
CA GLN A 154 -9.25 -25.62 -2.15
C GLN A 154 -8.95 -24.27 -1.48
N LYS A 155 -9.44 -24.08 -0.25
CA LYS A 155 -9.21 -22.86 0.52
C LYS A 155 -7.72 -22.61 0.79
N MET A 156 -6.94 -23.66 1.08
CA MET A 156 -5.49 -23.57 1.23
C MET A 156 -4.82 -23.11 -0.08
N SER A 157 -5.20 -23.71 -1.21
CA SER A 157 -4.71 -23.32 -2.54
C SER A 157 -5.05 -21.87 -2.88
N ASP A 158 -6.29 -21.43 -2.62
CA ASP A 158 -6.73 -20.06 -2.89
C ASP A 158 -5.98 -19.05 -2.02
N LEU A 159 -5.69 -19.41 -0.76
CA LEU A 159 -4.91 -18.59 0.15
C LEU A 159 -3.44 -18.47 -0.30
N GLU A 160 -2.82 -19.56 -0.75
CA GLU A 160 -1.46 -19.55 -1.33
C GLU A 160 -1.40 -18.65 -2.57
N GLN A 161 -2.37 -18.76 -3.47
CA GLN A 161 -2.45 -17.92 -4.66
C GLN A 161 -2.63 -16.43 -4.29
N SER A 162 -3.50 -16.14 -3.32
CA SER A 162 -3.72 -14.79 -2.80
C SER A 162 -2.45 -14.21 -2.17
N PHE A 163 -1.69 -15.04 -1.46
CA PHE A 163 -0.42 -14.63 -0.86
C PHE A 163 0.63 -14.30 -1.91
N GLN A 164 0.79 -15.15 -2.94
CA GLN A 164 1.71 -14.87 -4.04
C GLN A 164 1.30 -13.62 -4.83
N LEU A 165 0.01 -13.43 -5.08
CA LEU A 165 -0.52 -12.25 -5.76
C LEU A 165 -0.27 -10.97 -4.95
N ALA A 166 -0.49 -11.00 -3.64
CA ALA A 166 -0.21 -9.86 -2.76
C ALA A 166 1.29 -9.51 -2.79
N LYS A 167 2.15 -10.53 -2.70
CA LYS A 167 3.60 -10.38 -2.74
C LYS A 167 4.09 -9.81 -4.07
N SER A 168 3.62 -10.34 -5.20
CA SER A 168 4.02 -9.85 -6.53
C SER A 168 3.48 -8.47 -6.82
N SER A 169 2.22 -8.20 -6.49
CA SER A 169 1.59 -6.88 -6.68
C SER A 169 2.33 -5.81 -5.89
N PHE A 170 2.71 -6.11 -4.63
CA PHE A 170 3.49 -5.18 -3.83
C PHE A 170 4.87 -4.94 -4.41
N LYS A 171 5.57 -6.00 -4.82
CA LYS A 171 6.88 -5.88 -5.45
C LYS A 171 6.84 -4.97 -6.68
N ASP A 172 5.91 -5.23 -7.61
CA ASP A 172 5.76 -4.44 -8.84
C ASP A 172 5.44 -2.97 -8.55
N CYS A 173 4.63 -2.71 -7.51
CA CYS A 173 4.31 -1.36 -7.07
C CYS A 173 5.54 -0.68 -6.45
N CYS A 174 6.27 -1.37 -5.57
CA CYS A 174 7.47 -0.85 -4.92
C CYS A 174 8.54 -0.47 -5.95
N GLU A 175 8.80 -1.37 -6.91
CA GLU A 175 9.73 -1.13 -8.02
C GLU A 175 9.29 0.04 -8.92
N PHE A 176 7.99 0.16 -9.21
CA PHE A 176 7.45 1.27 -10.00
C PHE A 176 7.74 2.65 -9.37
N TYR A 177 7.62 2.75 -8.04
CA TYR A 177 7.97 3.97 -7.29
C TYR A 177 9.48 4.09 -6.97
N GLY A 178 10.31 3.18 -7.49
CA GLY A 178 11.75 3.18 -7.30
C GLY A 178 12.20 2.81 -5.90
N GLU A 179 11.34 2.18 -5.10
CA GLU A 179 11.66 1.64 -3.77
C GLU A 179 12.05 0.15 -3.87
N ASN A 180 12.61 -0.39 -2.78
CA ASN A 180 13.09 -1.77 -2.74
C ASN A 180 12.29 -2.58 -1.71
N GLU A 181 11.61 -3.62 -2.19
CA GLU A 181 10.70 -4.48 -1.43
C GLU A 181 11.40 -5.26 -0.31
N LYS A 182 12.71 -5.45 -0.41
CA LYS A 182 13.53 -6.12 0.63
C LYS A 182 13.87 -5.19 1.79
N THR A 183 13.82 -3.89 1.56
CA THR A 183 14.15 -2.85 2.56
C THR A 183 12.96 -2.05 3.01
N THR A 184 11.80 -2.21 2.35
CA THR A 184 10.58 -1.46 2.62
C THR A 184 9.42 -2.42 2.68
N SER A 185 8.87 -2.60 3.89
CA SER A 185 7.69 -3.40 4.11
C SER A 185 6.42 -2.68 3.61
N PRO A 186 5.35 -3.42 3.26
CA PRO A 186 4.09 -2.84 2.78
C PRO A 186 3.54 -1.72 3.66
N ASN A 187 3.47 -1.91 4.98
CA ASN A 187 2.99 -0.89 5.90
C ASN A 187 3.78 0.42 5.80
N VAL A 188 5.12 0.35 5.77
CA VAL A 188 5.99 1.53 5.69
C VAL A 188 5.84 2.23 4.35
N PHE A 189 5.72 1.47 3.26
CA PHE A 189 5.49 2.01 1.93
C PHE A 189 4.14 2.76 1.85
N PHE A 190 3.05 2.09 2.21
CA PHE A 190 1.71 2.66 2.12
C PHE A 190 1.49 3.82 3.10
N GLN A 191 2.15 3.83 4.26
CA GLN A 191 2.12 4.98 5.17
C GLN A 191 2.61 6.27 4.52
N LYS A 192 3.65 6.22 3.67
CA LYS A 192 4.14 7.41 2.94
C LYS A 192 3.04 8.00 2.04
N LEU A 193 2.34 7.13 1.31
CA LEU A 193 1.26 7.54 0.42
C LEU A 193 0.05 8.06 1.21
N ALA A 194 -0.34 7.38 2.29
CA ALA A 194 -1.44 7.80 3.18
C ALA A 194 -1.16 9.16 3.83
N HIS A 195 0.05 9.37 4.33
CA HIS A 195 0.47 10.64 4.91
C HIS A 195 0.45 11.76 3.87
N PHE A 196 0.92 11.50 2.65
CA PHE A 196 0.84 12.49 1.58
C PHE A 196 -0.60 12.87 1.27
N VAL A 197 -1.51 11.90 1.11
CA VAL A 197 -2.94 12.16 0.84
C VAL A 197 -3.56 12.99 1.97
N THR A 198 -3.25 12.64 3.23
CA THR A 198 -3.73 13.37 4.41
C THR A 198 -3.25 14.82 4.40
N ASN A 199 -1.95 15.04 4.18
CA ASN A 199 -1.36 16.38 4.11
C ASN A 199 -1.89 17.19 2.93
N TYR A 200 -2.07 16.56 1.77
CA TYR A 200 -2.66 17.20 0.59
C TYR A 200 -4.08 17.69 0.89
N ASN A 201 -4.93 16.82 1.43
CA ASN A 201 -6.32 17.16 1.76
C ASN A 201 -6.41 18.26 2.81
N LYS A 202 -5.52 18.25 3.80
CA LYS A 202 -5.41 19.32 4.78
C LYS A 202 -5.07 20.66 4.13
N CYS A 203 -4.00 20.70 3.31
CA CYS A 203 -3.61 21.93 2.60
C CYS A 203 -4.72 22.43 1.64
N ARG A 204 -5.48 21.52 1.02
CA ARG A 204 -6.65 21.88 0.20
C ARG A 204 -7.72 22.60 1.01
N GLN A 205 -8.10 22.03 2.16
CA GLN A 205 -9.08 22.65 3.06
C GLN A 205 -8.61 24.01 3.59
N GLU A 206 -7.33 24.12 3.97
CA GLU A 206 -6.73 25.38 4.44
C GLU A 206 -6.72 26.46 3.34
N ASN A 207 -6.40 26.09 2.09
CA ASN A 207 -6.48 26.99 0.93
C ASN A 207 -7.91 27.45 0.64
N GLU A 208 -8.89 26.53 0.65
CA GLU A 208 -10.31 26.84 0.44
C GLU A 208 -10.85 27.79 1.52
N ALA A 209 -10.52 27.54 2.79
CA ALA A 209 -10.93 28.40 3.90
C ALA A 209 -10.34 29.81 3.78
N LYS A 210 -9.06 29.93 3.41
CA LYS A 210 -8.42 31.23 3.19
C LYS A 210 -9.06 32.00 2.04
N ALA A 211 -9.30 31.33 0.90
CA ALA A 211 -9.97 31.94 -0.24
C ALA A 211 -11.41 32.39 0.06
N ALA A 212 -12.11 31.72 0.98
CA ALA A 212 -13.45 32.12 1.41
C ALA A 212 -13.45 33.35 2.34
N LEU A 213 -12.39 33.55 3.14
CA LEU A 213 -12.24 34.72 4.02
C LEU A 213 -11.81 35.99 3.26
N GLU A 214 -11.18 35.82 2.10
CA GLU A 214 -10.71 36.92 1.23
C GLU A 214 -11.79 37.39 0.24
N ARG A 215 -12.96 36.74 0.20
CA ARG A 215 -14.15 37.12 -0.60
C ARG A 215 -15.10 37.99 0.19
#